data_AF-A0A4Z2II59-F1
#
_entry.id   AF-A0A4Z2II59-F1
#
_cell.length_a   1.000
_cell.length_b   1.000
_cell.length_c   1.000
_cell.angle_alpha   90.00
_cell.angle_beta   90.00
_cell.angle_gamma   90.00
#
_symmetry.space_group_name_H-M   'P 1'
#
loop_
_entity.id
_entity.type
_entity.pdbx_description
1 polymer ?
#
loop_
_entity_poly.entity_id
_entity_poly.type
_entity_poly.pdbx_seq_one_letter_code
_entity_poly.pdbx_strand_id
1 'polypeptide(L)'
;MVTSSGDVREGKQITKTVCAEQCDGRCFGPYVSDCCHRECAGGCYGPKDTDCFNNKSTGLICIIITIIIISIILVSHLISFGHYNFVVDYSSCVRACPSNKMEVEENRIKMCIPCTDICPKACDGIGTASLQAAQTVDSSNIDKFVNCTKINGNLVFLITGIKGDVYHNIEALDPEKLNVFRTVREITGFLNIQSWPDNMTDLNVFSNLATIGGRALYSGISLLVLKQQGISSLQLQSLKEISAGNVHIAENSQLCYYNTVNWTRLFRAPNQKVLVRNNQSPQKCSKERMVCDPLCSDTGCWGPGPDQCLSCRHFSRGRTCVDTCNLYEGDIREYANGSVCVDCDAQCELADDDSLTCNGPVSFSIDNNIQAEIEALMYVNHLNVD
;
A
#
# COMPACT_ATOMS: atom_id res chain seq x y z
N MET A 1 -78.21 -13.50 4.63
CA MET A 1 -77.48 -14.72 4.21
C MET A 1 -76.87 -14.42 2.85
N VAL A 2 -75.57 -14.12 2.85
CA VAL A 2 -74.51 -14.90 2.16
C VAL A 2 -74.62 -14.82 0.64
N THR A 3 -73.74 -14.06 -0.02
CA THR A 3 -72.71 -14.54 -0.99
C THR A 3 -72.21 -13.41 -1.91
N SER A 4 -70.88 -13.28 -1.94
CA SER A 4 -69.95 -12.95 -3.03
C SER A 4 -70.01 -11.63 -3.82
N SER A 5 -68.93 -10.87 -3.61
CA SER A 5 -67.96 -10.39 -4.63
C SER A 5 -68.31 -9.23 -5.58
N GLY A 6 -67.52 -8.15 -5.41
CA GLY A 6 -67.11 -7.25 -6.48
C GLY A 6 -67.64 -5.82 -6.35
N ASP A 7 -66.82 -4.88 -5.87
CA ASP A 7 -66.39 -3.79 -6.75
C ASP A 7 -65.12 -3.10 -6.22
N VAL A 8 -64.20 -2.87 -7.14
CA VAL A 8 -62.88 -2.27 -6.94
C VAL A 8 -63.03 -0.75 -6.91
N ARG A 9 -62.51 -0.07 -5.89
CA ARG A 9 -62.06 1.33 -6.02
C ARG A 9 -60.76 1.56 -5.27
N GLU A 10 -59.67 1.44 -6.02
CA GLU A 10 -58.37 2.03 -5.68
C GLU A 10 -58.53 3.54 -5.43
N GLY A 11 -58.47 3.96 -4.18
CA GLY A 11 -58.22 5.36 -3.81
C GLY A 11 -56.73 5.65 -3.90
N LYS A 12 -56.19 5.74 -5.12
CA LYS A 12 -54.82 6.18 -5.38
C LYS A 12 -54.70 7.63 -4.89
N GLN A 13 -54.03 7.86 -3.76
CA GLN A 13 -53.74 9.22 -3.27
C GLN A 13 -52.78 9.87 -4.28
N ILE A 14 -53.31 10.72 -5.14
CA ILE A 14 -52.60 11.30 -6.29
C ILE A 14 -51.53 12.28 -5.78
N THR A 15 -50.29 11.81 -5.63
CA THR A 15 -49.11 12.66 -5.40
C THR A 15 -48.56 13.20 -6.74
N LYS A 16 -49.39 13.89 -7.53
CA LYS A 16 -48.92 14.67 -8.68
C LYS A 16 -49.96 15.71 -9.14
N THR A 17 -49.49 16.97 -9.23
CA THR A 17 -50.07 18.10 -10.01
C THR A 17 -51.35 18.78 -9.51
N VAL A 18 -51.39 19.25 -8.26
CA VAL A 18 -52.27 20.39 -7.89
C VAL A 18 -51.61 21.27 -6.80
N CYS A 19 -50.41 21.80 -7.07
CA CYS A 19 -49.82 22.83 -6.21
C CYS A 19 -50.10 24.21 -6.79
N ALA A 20 -50.25 25.21 -5.93
CA ALA A 20 -50.28 26.60 -6.37
C ALA A 20 -48.96 26.96 -7.08
N GLU A 21 -49.00 27.83 -8.11
CA GLU A 21 -47.81 28.22 -8.88
C GLU A 21 -46.72 28.87 -8.02
N GLN A 22 -47.08 29.39 -6.85
CA GLN A 22 -46.16 30.01 -5.89
C GLN A 22 -45.37 29.01 -5.02
N CYS A 23 -45.62 27.70 -5.14
CA CYS A 23 -44.86 26.70 -4.38
C CYS A 23 -43.52 26.38 -5.08
N ASP A 24 -42.40 26.50 -4.36
CA ASP A 24 -41.04 26.17 -4.85
C ASP A 24 -40.81 24.67 -5.15
N GLY A 25 -41.79 23.80 -4.88
CA GLY A 25 -41.62 22.36 -5.06
C GLY A 25 -42.88 21.53 -4.88
N ARG A 26 -43.12 21.05 -3.65
CA ARG A 26 -44.22 20.12 -3.34
C ARG A 26 -45.24 20.78 -2.43
N CYS A 27 -46.43 20.19 -2.35
CA CYS A 27 -47.54 20.68 -1.55
C CYS A 27 -48.35 19.50 -1.00
N PHE A 28 -49.14 19.77 0.04
CA PHE A 28 -50.11 18.82 0.61
C PHE A 28 -51.57 19.25 0.35
N GLY A 29 -51.76 20.34 -0.39
CA GLY A 29 -53.05 20.88 -0.81
C GLY A 29 -52.90 21.93 -1.93
N PRO A 30 -54.01 22.42 -2.50
CA PRO A 30 -54.01 23.29 -3.68
C PRO A 30 -53.81 24.78 -3.37
N TYR A 31 -53.84 25.21 -2.10
CA TYR A 31 -53.69 26.60 -1.72
C TYR A 31 -52.22 26.96 -1.46
N VAL A 32 -51.87 28.25 -1.54
CA VAL A 32 -50.51 28.75 -1.25
C VAL A 32 -50.10 28.48 0.21
N SER A 33 -51.05 28.37 1.13
CA SER A 33 -50.80 27.96 2.51
C SER A 33 -50.30 26.52 2.64
N ASP A 34 -50.46 25.70 1.60
CA ASP A 34 -50.25 24.27 1.64
C ASP A 34 -48.94 23.86 0.93
N CYS A 35 -48.07 24.83 0.66
CA CYS A 35 -46.73 24.60 0.13
C CYS A 35 -45.84 23.95 1.20
N CYS A 36 -45.09 22.93 0.80
CA CYS A 36 -44.06 22.32 1.63
C CYS A 36 -42.81 23.18 1.72
N HIS A 37 -42.05 23.01 2.80
CA HIS A 37 -40.71 23.60 2.89
C HIS A 37 -39.83 23.12 1.72
N ARG A 38 -38.94 23.99 1.23
CA ARG A 38 -38.08 23.73 0.05
C ARG A 38 -37.20 22.47 0.21
N GLU A 39 -36.85 22.16 1.45
CA GLU A 39 -36.07 21.00 1.86
C GLU A 39 -36.86 19.68 1.85
N CYS A 40 -38.19 19.67 1.62
CA CYS A 40 -38.96 18.43 1.59
C CYS A 40 -38.83 17.67 0.24
N ALA A 41 -38.58 16.36 0.31
CA ALA A 41 -38.64 15.40 -0.78
C ALA A 41 -39.88 14.50 -0.63
N GLY A 42 -40.52 14.13 -1.76
CA GLY A 42 -41.74 13.31 -1.78
C GLY A 42 -43.03 14.03 -1.41
N GLY A 43 -43.07 14.77 -0.29
CA GLY A 43 -44.24 15.51 0.22
C GLY A 43 -44.03 16.01 1.66
N CYS A 44 -45.06 16.56 2.30
CA CYS A 44 -45.04 17.04 3.69
C CYS A 44 -46.43 16.97 4.34
N TYR A 45 -46.49 17.08 5.67
CA TYR A 45 -47.72 17.20 6.47
C TYR A 45 -48.00 18.65 6.92
N GLY A 46 -47.07 19.57 6.64
CA GLY A 46 -47.11 20.96 7.08
C GLY A 46 -46.01 21.80 6.42
N PRO A 47 -46.02 23.13 6.61
CA PRO A 47 -45.13 24.06 5.90
C PRO A 47 -43.70 24.12 6.46
N LYS A 48 -43.42 23.51 7.62
CA LYS A 48 -42.08 23.54 8.24
C LYS A 48 -41.16 22.46 7.67
N ASP A 49 -39.85 22.64 7.84
CA ASP A 49 -38.80 21.68 7.46
C ASP A 49 -38.84 20.38 8.28
N THR A 50 -39.44 20.41 9.47
CA THR A 50 -39.69 19.24 10.31
C THR A 50 -40.86 18.38 9.85
N ASP A 51 -41.74 18.93 9.00
CA ASP A 51 -43.00 18.30 8.64
C ASP A 51 -42.91 17.55 7.29
N CYS A 52 -41.69 17.32 6.79
CA CYS A 52 -41.44 16.63 5.53
C CYS A 52 -41.63 15.11 5.64
N PHE A 53 -42.10 14.48 4.56
CA PHE A 53 -42.10 13.01 4.44
C PHE A 53 -40.67 12.46 4.37
N ASN A 54 -39.80 13.17 3.65
CA ASN A 54 -38.35 12.94 3.58
C ASN A 54 -37.66 14.29 3.44
N ASN A 55 -36.48 14.46 4.02
CA ASN A 55 -35.70 15.69 3.89
C ASN A 55 -34.67 15.54 2.76
N LYS A 56 -34.54 16.55 1.89
CA LYS A 56 -33.57 16.58 0.77
C LYS A 56 -32.14 16.68 1.28
N SER A 57 -31.94 17.26 2.47
CA SER A 57 -30.62 17.48 3.06
C SER A 57 -30.18 16.42 4.07
N THR A 58 -30.89 15.29 4.21
CA THR A 58 -30.37 14.12 4.92
C THR A 58 -29.69 13.13 3.97
N GLY A 59 -28.77 13.64 3.15
CA GLY A 59 -27.67 12.83 2.62
C GLY A 59 -26.53 12.94 3.61
N LEU A 60 -26.24 11.86 4.35
CA LEU A 60 -25.18 11.70 5.36
C LEU A 60 -24.09 12.79 5.34
N ILE A 61 -24.34 13.90 6.04
CA ILE A 61 -23.30 14.83 6.46
C ILE A 61 -22.72 14.19 7.72
N CYS A 62 -21.50 13.67 7.64
CA CYS A 62 -20.75 13.30 8.83
C CYS A 62 -20.44 14.61 9.56
N ILE A 63 -21.16 14.88 10.65
CA ILE A 63 -20.95 16.08 11.46
C ILE A 63 -19.61 15.92 12.17
N ILE A 64 -18.53 16.42 11.55
CA ILE A 64 -17.29 16.77 12.24
C ILE A 64 -16.89 18.17 11.79
N ILE A 65 -17.69 19.17 12.18
CA ILE A 65 -17.21 20.55 12.32
C ILE A 65 -17.91 21.15 13.54
N THR A 66 -17.35 20.89 14.72
CA THR A 66 -17.25 21.80 15.89
C THR A 66 -16.60 21.06 17.07
N ILE A 67 -15.34 20.64 16.90
CA ILE A 67 -14.43 20.42 18.04
C ILE A 67 -13.11 21.13 17.73
N ILE A 68 -13.20 22.44 17.50
CA ILE A 68 -12.06 23.33 17.66
C ILE A 68 -12.51 24.38 18.67
N ILE A 69 -12.16 24.10 19.93
CA ILE A 69 -11.96 25.01 21.05
C ILE A 69 -13.25 25.49 21.76
N ILE A 70 -13.41 24.97 22.99
CA ILE A 70 -14.15 25.46 24.18
C ILE A 70 -15.25 24.52 24.69
N SER A 71 -14.95 23.98 25.88
CA SER A 71 -15.85 23.45 26.92
C SER A 71 -16.33 21.99 26.80
N ILE A 72 -15.81 21.23 27.76
CA ILE A 72 -16.29 19.96 28.32
C ILE A 72 -17.82 20.03 28.54
N ILE A 73 -18.49 18.88 28.44
CA ILE A 73 -19.92 18.55 28.68
C ILE A 73 -20.75 18.39 27.39
N LEU A 74 -20.68 17.21 26.77
CA LEU A 74 -21.82 16.36 26.33
C LEU A 74 -21.33 15.12 25.55
N VAL A 75 -20.60 14.20 26.20
CA VAL A 75 -20.25 12.90 25.58
C VAL A 75 -21.23 11.85 26.06
N SER A 76 -22.46 11.90 25.53
CA SER A 76 -23.37 10.76 25.57
C SER A 76 -24.61 11.04 24.74
N HIS A 77 -24.48 10.97 23.41
CA HIS A 77 -25.44 10.34 22.50
C HIS A 77 -24.93 10.50 21.06
N LEU A 78 -25.09 9.45 20.25
CA LEU A 78 -24.69 9.31 18.83
C LEU A 78 -23.35 8.60 18.56
N ILE A 79 -23.02 7.57 19.35
CA ILE A 79 -22.38 6.38 18.77
C ILE A 79 -23.52 5.42 18.43
N SER A 80 -24.07 5.51 17.22
CA SER A 80 -24.99 4.49 16.73
C SER A 80 -25.01 4.46 15.20
N PHE A 81 -24.50 3.34 14.66
CA PHE A 81 -24.60 2.88 13.27
C PHE A 81 -23.84 3.67 12.19
N GLY A 82 -22.53 3.78 12.34
CA GLY A 82 -21.67 3.67 11.16
C GLY A 82 -21.71 2.22 10.68
N HIS A 83 -22.39 1.93 9.57
CA HIS A 83 -22.29 0.63 8.92
C HIS A 83 -20.80 0.26 8.80
N TYR A 84 -20.42 -0.94 9.25
CA TYR A 84 -19.06 -1.54 9.25
C TYR A 84 -18.35 -1.57 7.87
N ASN A 85 -18.97 -0.99 6.85
CA ASN A 85 -18.61 -1.00 5.44
C ASN A 85 -18.33 0.40 4.85
N PHE A 86 -18.15 1.43 5.66
CA PHE A 86 -17.77 2.77 5.18
C PHE A 86 -16.39 3.19 5.71
N VAL A 87 -15.70 4.03 4.93
CA VAL A 87 -14.34 4.52 5.17
C VAL A 87 -14.37 6.04 5.17
N VAL A 88 -13.60 6.66 6.07
CA VAL A 88 -13.51 8.11 6.17
C VAL A 88 -12.50 8.65 5.15
N ASP A 89 -12.94 9.56 4.27
CA ASP A 89 -12.07 10.34 3.40
C ASP A 89 -12.20 11.84 3.69
N TYR A 90 -11.15 12.45 4.23
CA TYR A 90 -11.14 13.81 4.79
C TYR A 90 -12.29 14.04 5.79
N SER A 91 -13.43 14.57 5.31
CA SER A 91 -14.64 14.89 6.09
C SER A 91 -15.88 14.10 5.63
N SER A 92 -15.72 13.13 4.73
CA SER A 92 -16.81 12.38 4.11
C SER A 92 -16.71 10.87 4.38
N CYS A 93 -17.84 10.19 4.51
CA CYS A 93 -17.88 8.73 4.60
C CYS A 93 -18.15 8.14 3.20
N VAL A 94 -17.16 7.45 2.62
CA VAL A 94 -17.24 6.82 1.31
C VAL A 94 -17.33 5.30 1.45
N ARG A 95 -17.84 4.60 0.43
CA ARG A 95 -17.92 3.12 0.44
C ARG A 95 -16.58 2.45 0.13
N ALA A 96 -15.70 3.14 -0.57
CA ALA A 96 -14.36 2.71 -0.94
C ALA A 96 -13.50 3.95 -1.16
N CYS A 97 -12.19 3.85 -0.90
CA CYS A 97 -11.29 4.96 -1.16
C CYS A 97 -11.21 5.33 -2.65
N PRO A 98 -11.00 6.62 -2.97
CA PRO A 98 -10.65 7.06 -4.32
C PRO A 98 -9.41 6.33 -4.86
N SER A 99 -9.27 6.23 -6.19
CA SER A 99 -8.20 5.46 -6.84
C SER A 99 -6.76 5.89 -6.49
N ASN A 100 -6.57 7.08 -5.92
CA ASN A 100 -5.28 7.62 -5.46
C ASN A 100 -5.08 7.52 -3.93
N LYS A 101 -5.96 6.80 -3.22
CA LYS A 101 -5.90 6.59 -1.77
C LYS A 101 -6.06 5.11 -1.43
N MET A 102 -5.57 4.72 -0.27
CA MET A 102 -5.69 3.36 0.26
C MET A 102 -6.40 3.35 1.60
N GLU A 103 -7.12 2.25 1.86
CA GLU A 103 -7.79 2.01 3.14
C GLU A 103 -6.76 1.57 4.17
N VAL A 104 -6.66 2.33 5.26
CA VAL A 104 -5.86 1.98 6.44
C VAL A 104 -6.77 1.93 7.65
N GLU A 105 -6.52 0.96 8.52
CA GLU A 105 -7.23 0.80 9.79
C GLU A 105 -6.31 1.20 10.93
N GLU A 106 -6.67 2.29 11.61
CA GLU A 106 -5.97 2.78 12.81
C GLU A 106 -7.00 2.94 13.93
N ASN A 107 -6.74 2.36 15.11
CA ASN A 107 -7.66 2.41 16.26
C ASN A 107 -9.11 1.96 15.94
N ARG A 108 -9.29 0.95 15.06
CA ARG A 108 -10.59 0.42 14.58
C ARG A 108 -11.41 1.39 13.71
N ILE A 109 -10.79 2.45 13.20
CA ILE A 109 -11.39 3.39 12.27
C ILE A 109 -10.73 3.18 10.90
N LYS A 110 -11.54 2.94 9.87
CA LYS A 110 -11.07 2.84 8.48
C LYS A 110 -10.97 4.24 7.89
N MET A 111 -9.80 4.63 7.41
CA MET A 111 -9.53 5.93 6.79
C MET A 111 -8.83 5.79 5.43
N CYS A 112 -9.02 6.77 4.55
CA CYS A 112 -8.37 6.85 3.25
C CYS A 112 -7.12 7.73 3.33
N ILE A 113 -5.94 7.12 3.22
CA ILE A 113 -4.67 7.86 3.14
C ILE A 113 -4.15 7.94 1.70
N PRO A 114 -3.54 9.06 1.29
CA PRO A 114 -2.86 9.15 0.00
C PRO A 114 -1.78 8.07 -0.15
N CYS A 115 -1.72 7.46 -1.33
CA CYS A 115 -0.67 6.50 -1.65
C CYS A 115 0.67 7.22 -1.85
N THR A 116 1.80 6.63 -1.42
CA THR A 116 3.12 7.24 -1.60
C THR A 116 3.53 7.32 -3.07
N ASP A 117 3.15 6.30 -3.87
CA ASP A 117 3.40 6.25 -5.32
C ASP A 117 2.16 5.67 -6.04
N ILE A 118 2.07 4.33 -6.13
CA ILE A 118 0.96 3.61 -6.75
C ILE A 118 0.13 2.96 -5.65
N CYS A 119 -1.20 3.09 -5.73
CA CYS A 119 -2.06 2.53 -4.70
C CYS A 119 -2.02 1.01 -4.65
N PRO A 120 -2.17 0.41 -3.45
CA PRO A 120 -2.03 -1.03 -3.29
C PRO A 120 -3.11 -1.82 -4.02
N LYS A 121 -2.84 -2.22 -5.27
CA LYS A 121 -3.63 -3.22 -5.97
C LYS A 121 -3.17 -4.62 -5.57
N ALA A 122 -4.03 -5.34 -4.88
CA ALA A 122 -3.83 -6.76 -4.59
C ALA A 122 -4.35 -7.61 -5.76
N CYS A 123 -3.53 -8.54 -6.21
CA CYS A 123 -3.82 -9.43 -7.34
C CYS A 123 -3.61 -10.88 -6.93
N ASP A 124 -4.34 -11.80 -7.55
CA ASP A 124 -4.19 -13.22 -7.27
C ASP A 124 -2.87 -13.75 -7.82
N GLY A 125 -2.17 -14.55 -7.04
CA GLY A 125 -0.99 -15.29 -7.46
C GLY A 125 -1.32 -16.64 -8.09
N ILE A 126 -0.31 -17.28 -8.65
CA ILE A 126 -0.41 -18.62 -9.23
C ILE A 126 -0.90 -19.63 -8.19
N GLY A 127 -1.91 -20.41 -8.56
CA GLY A 127 -2.57 -21.38 -7.68
C GLY A 127 -3.55 -20.76 -6.68
N THR A 128 -3.99 -19.51 -6.88
CA THR A 128 -4.94 -18.80 -5.99
C THR A 128 -6.11 -18.22 -6.77
N ALA A 129 -7.34 -18.44 -6.30
CA ALA A 129 -8.57 -17.80 -6.79
C ALA A 129 -8.69 -17.75 -8.32
N SER A 130 -8.58 -16.58 -8.96
CA SER A 130 -8.72 -16.44 -10.42
C SER A 130 -7.62 -17.14 -11.23
N LEU A 131 -6.52 -17.54 -10.57
CA LEU A 131 -5.40 -18.29 -11.12
C LEU A 131 -5.23 -19.65 -10.44
N GLN A 132 -6.30 -20.22 -9.84
CA GLN A 132 -6.26 -21.50 -9.14
C GLN A 132 -5.76 -22.67 -10.01
N ALA A 133 -6.11 -22.67 -11.30
CA ALA A 133 -5.70 -23.70 -12.25
C ALA A 133 -4.32 -23.44 -12.88
N ALA A 134 -3.79 -22.21 -12.76
CA ALA A 134 -2.50 -21.85 -13.35
C ALA A 134 -1.36 -22.48 -12.54
N GLN A 135 -0.38 -23.05 -13.22
CA GLN A 135 0.82 -23.64 -12.62
C GLN A 135 2.06 -22.72 -12.73
N THR A 136 2.04 -21.79 -13.69
CA THR A 136 3.13 -20.86 -13.98
C THR A 136 2.55 -19.55 -14.50
N VAL A 137 3.31 -18.48 -14.36
CA VAL A 137 3.11 -17.26 -15.16
C VAL A 137 3.45 -17.60 -16.62
N ASP A 138 2.59 -17.21 -17.54
CA ASP A 138 2.72 -17.46 -18.98
C ASP A 138 2.11 -16.32 -19.81
N SER A 139 2.20 -16.43 -21.13
CA SER A 139 1.71 -15.42 -22.08
C SER A 139 0.19 -15.15 -21.99
N SER A 140 -0.60 -16.11 -21.50
CA SER A 140 -2.06 -15.98 -21.36
C SER A 140 -2.50 -15.24 -20.09
N ASN A 141 -1.65 -15.23 -19.05
CA ASN A 141 -2.02 -14.72 -17.74
C ASN A 141 -1.19 -13.52 -17.27
N ILE A 142 -0.04 -13.23 -17.90
CA ILE A 142 0.87 -12.14 -17.51
C ILE A 142 0.18 -10.77 -17.40
N ASP A 143 -0.77 -10.47 -18.29
CA ASP A 143 -1.46 -9.18 -18.34
C ASP A 143 -2.37 -8.96 -17.11
N LYS A 144 -2.71 -10.01 -16.36
CA LYS A 144 -3.46 -9.90 -15.10
C LYS A 144 -2.63 -9.26 -13.98
N PHE A 145 -1.30 -9.26 -14.11
CA PHE A 145 -0.38 -8.69 -13.13
C PHE A 145 -0.08 -7.20 -13.34
N VAL A 146 -0.69 -6.56 -14.35
CA VAL A 146 -0.50 -5.13 -14.63
C VAL A 146 -0.93 -4.27 -13.43
N ASN A 147 -0.03 -3.39 -13.00
CA ASN A 147 -0.18 -2.47 -11.87
C ASN A 147 -0.42 -3.15 -10.51
N CYS A 148 -0.05 -4.42 -10.36
CA CYS A 148 -0.18 -5.14 -9.10
C CYS A 148 0.97 -4.80 -8.17
N THR A 149 0.65 -4.36 -6.95
CA THR A 149 1.65 -4.05 -5.93
C THR A 149 1.78 -5.16 -4.89
N LYS A 150 0.71 -5.95 -4.70
CA LYS A 150 0.67 -7.07 -3.78
C LYS A 150 0.16 -8.31 -4.50
N ILE A 151 0.88 -9.42 -4.37
CA ILE A 151 0.47 -10.72 -4.90
C ILE A 151 -0.05 -11.60 -3.76
N ASN A 152 -1.33 -11.92 -3.82
CA ASN A 152 -2.00 -12.86 -2.93
C ASN A 152 -1.76 -14.28 -3.42
N GLY A 153 -0.73 -14.94 -2.90
CA GLY A 153 -0.32 -16.27 -3.32
C GLY A 153 1.11 -16.26 -3.83
N ASN A 154 1.36 -17.00 -4.91
CA ASN A 154 2.71 -17.34 -5.35
C ASN A 154 3.01 -16.72 -6.71
N LEU A 155 4.29 -16.54 -7.01
CA LEU A 155 4.76 -16.35 -8.39
C LEU A 155 5.64 -17.53 -8.76
N VAL A 156 5.32 -18.16 -9.88
CA VAL A 156 5.99 -19.37 -10.35
C VAL A 156 6.34 -19.20 -11.82
N PHE A 157 7.61 -19.40 -12.16
CA PHE A 157 8.13 -19.29 -13.52
C PHE A 157 8.78 -20.62 -13.92
N LEU A 158 8.05 -21.40 -14.72
CA LEU A 158 8.49 -22.69 -15.24
C LEU A 158 8.89 -22.57 -16.71
N ILE A 159 9.56 -23.61 -17.22
CA ILE A 159 9.98 -23.69 -18.62
C ILE A 159 8.78 -23.56 -19.57
N THR A 160 7.67 -24.20 -19.25
CA THR A 160 6.42 -24.14 -20.03
C THR A 160 5.78 -22.75 -20.06
N GLY A 161 6.03 -21.92 -19.05
CA GLY A 161 5.54 -20.54 -19.02
C GLY A 161 6.43 -19.58 -19.83
N ILE A 162 7.75 -19.69 -19.65
CA ILE A 162 8.72 -18.82 -20.32
C ILE A 162 8.91 -19.19 -21.80
N LYS A 163 9.15 -20.47 -22.09
CA LYS A 163 9.40 -20.96 -23.46
C LYS A 163 8.12 -21.34 -24.22
N GLY A 164 6.97 -21.28 -23.55
CA GLY A 164 5.68 -21.69 -24.09
C GLY A 164 5.40 -23.17 -23.90
N ASP A 165 4.13 -23.53 -24.05
CA ASP A 165 3.61 -24.89 -23.95
C ASP A 165 2.83 -25.24 -25.21
N VAL A 166 3.48 -25.98 -26.10
CA VAL A 166 2.91 -26.38 -27.39
C VAL A 166 1.69 -27.28 -27.21
N TYR A 167 1.62 -28.08 -26.14
CA TYR A 167 0.50 -29.02 -25.94
C TYR A 167 -0.79 -28.28 -25.56
N HIS A 168 -0.67 -27.22 -24.76
CA HIS A 168 -1.79 -26.36 -24.36
C HIS A 168 -1.95 -25.12 -25.25
N ASN A 169 -1.22 -25.03 -26.36
CA ASN A 169 -1.23 -23.90 -27.30
C ASN A 169 -0.93 -22.55 -26.63
N ILE A 170 0.04 -22.53 -25.72
CA ILE A 170 0.53 -21.34 -25.03
C ILE A 170 1.83 -20.91 -25.71
N GLU A 171 1.85 -19.70 -26.25
CA GLU A 171 3.05 -19.14 -26.87
C GLU A 171 4.11 -18.79 -25.82
N ALA A 172 5.37 -18.71 -26.25
CA ALA A 172 6.46 -18.24 -25.40
C ALA A 172 6.16 -16.85 -24.84
N LEU A 173 6.53 -16.62 -23.58
CA LEU A 173 6.31 -15.34 -22.94
C LEU A 173 7.28 -14.31 -23.52
N ASP A 174 6.73 -13.17 -23.95
CA ASP A 174 7.54 -12.01 -24.32
C ASP A 174 8.32 -11.49 -23.09
N PRO A 175 9.66 -11.47 -23.12
CA PRO A 175 10.48 -11.01 -22.00
C PRO A 175 10.15 -9.57 -21.54
N GLU A 176 9.72 -8.69 -22.44
CA GLU A 176 9.41 -7.30 -22.08
C GLU A 176 8.17 -7.21 -21.18
N LYS A 177 7.23 -8.14 -21.32
CA LYS A 177 6.03 -8.20 -20.48
C LYS A 177 6.33 -8.54 -19.02
N LEU A 178 7.50 -9.10 -18.69
CA LEU A 178 7.90 -9.33 -17.30
C LEU A 178 8.06 -8.03 -16.51
N ASN A 179 8.20 -6.87 -17.18
CA ASN A 179 8.27 -5.57 -16.51
C ASN A 179 7.01 -5.21 -15.72
N VAL A 180 5.87 -5.89 -15.92
CA VAL A 180 4.66 -5.70 -15.10
C VAL A 180 4.94 -5.90 -13.60
N PHE A 181 5.90 -6.77 -13.28
CA PHE A 181 6.28 -7.08 -11.90
C PHE A 181 7.10 -5.97 -11.23
N ARG A 182 7.57 -4.95 -11.95
CA ARG A 182 8.29 -3.80 -11.34
C ARG A 182 7.46 -3.09 -10.31
N THR A 183 6.13 -3.16 -10.39
CA THR A 183 5.23 -2.53 -9.42
C THR A 183 5.03 -3.36 -8.14
N VAL A 184 5.41 -4.64 -8.15
CA VAL A 184 5.21 -5.56 -7.02
C VAL A 184 6.15 -5.23 -5.87
N ARG A 185 5.56 -5.06 -4.69
CA ARG A 185 6.23 -4.79 -3.42
C ARG A 185 6.12 -5.94 -2.43
N GLU A 186 5.07 -6.76 -2.52
CA GLU A 186 4.84 -7.87 -1.60
C GLU A 186 4.33 -9.11 -2.34
N ILE A 187 4.92 -10.27 -2.02
CA ILE A 187 4.40 -11.59 -2.40
C ILE A 187 4.06 -12.32 -1.11
N THR A 188 2.79 -12.70 -0.90
CA THR A 188 2.39 -13.29 0.38
C THR A 188 2.79 -14.76 0.54
N GLY A 189 2.92 -15.50 -0.57
CA GLY A 189 3.37 -16.88 -0.65
C GLY A 189 4.86 -16.98 -0.94
N PHE A 190 5.22 -17.71 -2.01
CA PHE A 190 6.61 -17.93 -2.43
C PHE A 190 6.89 -17.42 -3.85
N LEU A 191 8.18 -17.18 -4.14
CA LEU A 191 8.71 -16.89 -5.47
C LEU A 191 9.54 -18.07 -5.95
N ASN A 192 9.14 -18.69 -7.06
CA ASN A 192 9.79 -19.87 -7.64
C ASN A 192 10.19 -19.62 -9.10
N ILE A 193 11.50 -19.55 -9.36
CA ILE A 193 12.09 -19.30 -10.68
C ILE A 193 12.88 -20.53 -11.11
N GLN A 194 12.30 -21.32 -12.01
CA GLN A 194 12.94 -22.48 -12.64
C GLN A 194 13.22 -22.27 -14.13
N SER A 195 12.68 -21.21 -14.72
CA SER A 195 13.04 -20.72 -16.04
C SER A 195 12.99 -19.20 -16.06
N TRP A 196 13.92 -18.60 -16.80
CA TRP A 196 14.04 -17.17 -17.04
C TRP A 196 14.46 -16.93 -18.48
N PRO A 197 14.09 -15.81 -19.12
CA PRO A 197 14.53 -15.52 -20.48
C PRO A 197 16.05 -15.38 -20.58
N ASP A 198 16.66 -16.00 -21.61
CA ASP A 198 18.11 -16.02 -21.78
C ASP A 198 18.72 -14.62 -22.04
N ASN A 199 17.92 -13.68 -22.57
CA ASN A 199 18.32 -12.29 -22.81
C ASN A 199 18.32 -11.43 -21.53
N MET A 200 17.78 -11.92 -20.42
CA MET A 200 17.71 -11.19 -19.15
C MET A 200 18.74 -11.71 -18.16
N THR A 201 19.69 -10.85 -17.80
CA THR A 201 20.84 -11.23 -16.98
C THR A 201 20.63 -11.08 -15.47
N ASP A 202 19.44 -10.66 -15.05
CA ASP A 202 19.10 -10.40 -13.66
C ASP A 202 17.58 -10.49 -13.43
N LEU A 203 17.17 -10.29 -12.16
CA LEU A 203 15.78 -10.27 -11.72
C LEU A 203 15.32 -8.85 -11.33
N ASN A 204 15.88 -7.80 -11.94
CA ASN A 204 15.57 -6.39 -11.64
C ASN A 204 14.08 -6.03 -11.87
N VAL A 205 13.32 -6.88 -12.59
CA VAL A 205 11.86 -6.75 -12.63
C VAL A 205 11.21 -6.84 -11.24
N PHE A 206 11.91 -7.40 -10.24
CA PHE A 206 11.50 -7.43 -8.84
C PHE A 206 12.27 -6.43 -7.96
N SER A 207 12.87 -5.37 -8.52
CA SER A 207 13.64 -4.38 -7.75
C SER A 207 12.86 -3.68 -6.64
N ASN A 208 11.53 -3.55 -6.77
CA ASN A 208 10.66 -2.96 -5.75
C ASN A 208 10.06 -4.00 -4.77
N LEU A 209 10.36 -5.29 -4.96
CA LEU A 209 9.88 -6.35 -4.06
C LEU A 209 10.54 -6.19 -2.69
N ALA A 210 9.75 -5.84 -1.68
CA ALA A 210 10.22 -5.61 -0.33
C ALA A 210 10.05 -6.83 0.59
N THR A 211 9.00 -7.61 0.37
CA THR A 211 8.63 -8.70 1.29
C THR A 211 8.19 -9.96 0.55
N ILE A 212 8.74 -11.11 0.99
CA ILE A 212 8.25 -12.45 0.67
C ILE A 212 7.68 -13.08 1.94
N GLY A 213 6.37 -13.25 2.00
CA GLY A 213 5.67 -13.63 3.22
C GLY A 213 5.82 -15.10 3.61
N GLY A 214 5.95 -16.02 2.65
CA GLY A 214 6.08 -17.46 2.94
C GLY A 214 4.85 -18.08 3.63
N ARG A 215 3.64 -17.50 3.45
CA ARG A 215 2.38 -18.09 3.96
C ARG A 215 2.04 -19.42 3.30
N ALA A 216 2.52 -19.59 2.07
CA ALA A 216 2.58 -20.84 1.33
C ALA A 216 4.05 -21.10 0.96
N LEU A 217 4.45 -22.37 0.91
CA LEU A 217 5.83 -22.78 0.67
C LEU A 217 5.90 -23.89 -0.39
N TYR A 218 6.88 -23.82 -1.28
CA TYR A 218 7.20 -24.89 -2.23
C TYR A 218 8.18 -25.86 -1.57
N SER A 219 7.69 -26.99 -1.06
CA SER A 219 8.53 -27.97 -0.33
C SER A 219 9.35 -27.33 0.82
N GLY A 220 8.75 -26.38 1.55
CA GLY A 220 9.40 -25.65 2.64
C GLY A 220 10.24 -24.44 2.20
N ILE A 221 10.21 -24.06 0.92
CA ILE A 221 10.99 -22.97 0.32
C ILE A 221 10.06 -21.79 0.00
N SER A 222 10.50 -20.57 0.32
CA SER A 222 9.80 -19.31 -0.01
C SER A 222 10.46 -18.54 -1.15
N LEU A 223 11.77 -18.75 -1.39
CA LEU A 223 12.48 -18.22 -2.55
C LEU A 223 13.31 -19.33 -3.20
N LEU A 224 12.99 -19.67 -4.46
CA LEU A 224 13.69 -20.68 -5.25
C LEU A 224 14.20 -20.06 -6.56
N VAL A 225 15.51 -20.13 -6.80
CA VAL A 225 16.15 -19.76 -8.07
C VAL A 225 17.06 -20.90 -8.51
N LEU A 226 16.62 -21.66 -9.50
CA LEU A 226 17.22 -22.94 -9.85
C LEU A 226 17.55 -23.03 -11.34
N LYS A 227 18.76 -23.50 -11.70
CA LYS A 227 19.17 -23.84 -13.07
C LYS A 227 19.18 -22.69 -14.10
N GLN A 228 19.26 -21.44 -13.65
CA GLN A 228 19.32 -20.29 -14.56
C GLN A 228 20.73 -20.10 -15.11
N GLN A 229 20.90 -20.23 -16.43
CA GLN A 229 22.20 -20.11 -17.08
C GLN A 229 22.56 -18.67 -17.47
N GLY A 230 21.55 -17.82 -17.72
CA GLY A 230 21.76 -16.43 -18.18
C GLY A 230 21.89 -15.38 -17.08
N ILE A 231 21.50 -15.68 -15.83
CA ILE A 231 21.53 -14.70 -14.74
C ILE A 231 22.93 -14.55 -14.13
N SER A 232 23.40 -13.31 -14.02
CA SER A 232 24.68 -12.94 -13.41
C SER A 232 24.52 -12.30 -12.02
N SER A 233 23.35 -11.73 -11.73
CA SER A 233 23.02 -11.10 -10.44
C SER A 233 21.53 -11.26 -10.11
N LEU A 234 21.13 -11.06 -8.85
CA LEU A 234 19.72 -11.15 -8.44
C LEU A 234 19.01 -9.80 -8.54
N GLN A 235 19.67 -8.70 -8.16
CA GLN A 235 19.12 -7.34 -8.16
C GLN A 235 17.76 -7.17 -7.45
N LEU A 236 17.56 -7.88 -6.33
CA LEU A 236 16.39 -7.75 -5.46
C LEU A 236 16.54 -6.55 -4.51
N GLN A 237 16.76 -5.36 -5.08
CA GLN A 237 17.19 -4.14 -4.40
C GLN A 237 16.37 -3.82 -3.14
N SER A 238 15.05 -3.85 -3.22
CA SER A 238 14.18 -3.45 -2.10
C SER A 238 13.90 -4.55 -1.09
N LEU A 239 14.41 -5.77 -1.31
CA LEU A 239 14.06 -6.94 -0.50
C LEU A 239 14.63 -6.78 0.91
N LYS A 240 13.73 -6.66 1.88
CA LYS A 240 14.06 -6.43 3.30
C LYS A 240 13.63 -7.58 4.20
N GLU A 241 12.59 -8.33 3.82
CA GLU A 241 12.03 -9.38 4.67
C GLU A 241 11.64 -10.63 3.88
N ILE A 242 12.03 -11.79 4.41
CA ILE A 242 11.50 -13.11 4.06
C ILE A 242 10.93 -13.70 5.36
N SER A 243 9.61 -13.56 5.55
CA SER A 243 8.97 -13.79 6.85
C SER A 243 8.94 -15.26 7.26
N ALA A 244 8.84 -16.19 6.29
CA ALA A 244 8.84 -17.63 6.53
C ALA A 244 9.42 -18.40 5.33
N GLY A 245 9.80 -19.66 5.56
CA GLY A 245 10.35 -20.54 4.52
C GLY A 245 11.85 -20.40 4.31
N ASN A 246 12.43 -21.43 3.68
CA ASN A 246 13.85 -21.47 3.34
C ASN A 246 14.11 -20.78 1.99
N VAL A 247 15.37 -20.45 1.75
CA VAL A 247 15.85 -19.91 0.46
C VAL A 247 16.71 -20.96 -0.22
N HIS A 248 16.51 -21.18 -1.51
CA HIS A 248 17.29 -22.13 -2.30
C HIS A 248 17.73 -21.49 -3.62
N ILE A 249 19.05 -21.32 -3.77
CA ILE A 249 19.67 -20.75 -4.96
C ILE A 249 20.73 -21.73 -5.45
N ALA A 250 20.41 -22.47 -6.51
CA ALA A 250 21.30 -23.52 -6.97
C ALA A 250 21.38 -23.68 -8.49
N GLU A 251 22.51 -24.22 -8.94
CA GLU A 251 22.74 -24.60 -10.35
C GLU A 251 22.67 -23.41 -11.32
N ASN A 252 22.94 -22.19 -10.84
CA ASN A 252 22.99 -20.98 -11.66
C ASN A 252 24.44 -20.66 -12.03
N SER A 253 24.89 -21.15 -13.20
CA SER A 253 26.32 -21.26 -13.55
C SER A 253 27.06 -19.92 -13.70
N GLN A 254 26.34 -18.84 -14.01
CA GLN A 254 26.89 -17.49 -14.17
C GLN A 254 26.57 -16.55 -13.00
N LEU A 255 25.77 -17.00 -12.02
CA LEU A 255 25.30 -16.14 -10.93
C LEU A 255 26.42 -15.80 -9.95
N CYS A 256 26.68 -14.51 -9.77
CA CYS A 256 27.59 -13.94 -8.76
C CYS A 256 26.80 -13.15 -7.70
N TYR A 257 27.51 -12.52 -6.75
CA TYR A 257 26.98 -11.69 -5.64
C TYR A 257 26.17 -12.43 -4.56
N TYR A 258 25.55 -13.57 -4.88
CA TYR A 258 24.75 -14.39 -3.97
C TYR A 258 25.45 -14.74 -2.66
N ASN A 259 26.79 -14.86 -2.68
CA ASN A 259 27.61 -15.24 -1.54
C ASN A 259 27.92 -14.08 -0.59
N THR A 260 27.66 -12.84 -1.01
CA THR A 260 27.91 -11.64 -0.19
C THR A 260 26.72 -11.31 0.70
N VAL A 261 25.52 -11.71 0.29
CA VAL A 261 24.25 -11.39 0.95
C VAL A 261 24.17 -12.05 2.32
N ASN A 262 24.01 -11.22 3.36
CA ASN A 262 23.74 -11.69 4.71
C ASN A 262 22.25 -12.07 4.90
N TRP A 263 21.90 -13.29 4.49
CA TRP A 263 20.52 -13.81 4.53
C TRP A 263 19.85 -13.78 5.91
N THR A 264 20.62 -13.92 7.00
CA THR A 264 20.03 -13.96 8.35
C THR A 264 19.37 -12.64 8.74
N ARG A 265 19.75 -11.52 8.12
CA ARG A 265 19.11 -10.21 8.33
C ARG A 265 17.73 -10.10 7.67
N LEU A 266 17.48 -10.91 6.64
CA LEU A 266 16.21 -10.94 5.92
C LEU A 266 15.20 -11.87 6.60
N PHE A 267 15.68 -12.83 7.39
CA PHE A 267 14.83 -13.82 8.06
C PHE A 267 14.19 -13.26 9.32
N ARG A 268 12.90 -13.51 9.46
CA ARG A 268 12.15 -13.19 10.68
C ARG A 268 12.18 -14.33 11.68
N ALA A 269 12.22 -15.56 11.20
CA ALA A 269 12.20 -16.76 12.05
C ALA A 269 13.60 -17.40 12.13
N PRO A 270 14.05 -17.83 13.32
CA PRO A 270 15.42 -18.32 13.52
C PRO A 270 15.70 -19.70 12.89
N ASN A 271 14.65 -20.42 12.50
CA ASN A 271 14.75 -21.76 11.90
C ASN A 271 14.91 -21.74 10.37
N GLN A 272 14.83 -20.58 9.73
CA GLN A 272 15.01 -20.43 8.29
C GLN A 272 16.46 -20.70 7.89
N LYS A 273 16.63 -21.38 6.75
CA LYS A 273 17.94 -21.74 6.21
C LYS A 273 18.06 -21.30 4.76
N VAL A 274 19.30 -21.04 4.36
CA VAL A 274 19.67 -20.79 2.97
C VAL A 274 20.46 -22.00 2.45
N LEU A 275 20.04 -22.53 1.30
CA LEU A 275 20.76 -23.57 0.55
C LEU A 275 21.32 -22.94 -0.73
N VAL A 276 22.64 -22.86 -0.80
CA VAL A 276 23.36 -22.30 -1.94
C VAL A 276 24.33 -23.35 -2.47
N ARG A 277 24.18 -23.77 -3.73
CA ARG A 277 24.99 -24.86 -4.31
C ARG A 277 25.18 -24.71 -5.81
N ASN A 278 26.32 -25.12 -6.36
CA ASN A 278 26.55 -25.21 -7.81
C ASN A 278 26.28 -23.90 -8.59
N ASN A 279 26.52 -22.74 -7.98
CA ASN A 279 26.53 -21.45 -8.67
C ASN A 279 27.96 -21.09 -9.09
N GLN A 280 28.19 -19.91 -9.69
CA GLN A 280 29.54 -19.47 -10.02
C GLN A 280 30.43 -19.42 -8.78
N SER A 281 31.67 -19.88 -8.90
CA SER A 281 32.61 -19.86 -7.77
C SER A 281 32.93 -18.41 -7.35
N PRO A 282 32.93 -18.08 -6.05
CA PRO A 282 33.25 -16.73 -5.59
C PRO A 282 34.61 -16.22 -6.07
N GLN A 283 35.60 -17.12 -6.20
CA GLN A 283 36.94 -16.77 -6.68
C GLN A 283 36.92 -16.33 -8.15
N LYS A 284 36.08 -16.96 -8.98
CA LYS A 284 35.92 -16.55 -10.38
C LYS A 284 35.17 -15.22 -10.48
N CYS A 285 34.11 -15.03 -9.69
CA CYS A 285 33.41 -13.74 -9.60
C CYS A 285 34.39 -12.60 -9.24
N SER A 286 35.26 -12.80 -8.25
CA SER A 286 36.26 -11.79 -7.88
C SER A 286 37.28 -11.49 -8.99
N LYS A 287 37.72 -12.51 -9.75
CA LYS A 287 38.62 -12.31 -10.91
C LYS A 287 37.97 -11.51 -12.03
N GLU A 288 36.67 -11.71 -12.23
CA GLU A 288 35.85 -10.98 -13.20
C GLU A 288 35.37 -9.62 -12.68
N ARG A 289 35.86 -9.18 -11.50
CA ARG A 289 35.47 -7.93 -10.83
C ARG A 289 33.97 -7.83 -10.53
N MET A 290 33.31 -8.98 -10.36
CA MET A 290 31.91 -9.06 -9.91
C MET A 290 31.86 -9.07 -8.38
N VAL A 291 32.15 -7.92 -7.79
CA VAL A 291 32.20 -7.69 -6.34
C VAL A 291 31.33 -6.49 -5.97
N CYS A 292 30.88 -6.43 -4.72
CA CYS A 292 30.05 -5.31 -4.27
C CYS A 292 30.77 -3.97 -4.41
N ASP A 293 29.97 -2.92 -4.60
CA ASP A 293 30.47 -1.55 -4.65
C ASP A 293 31.21 -1.19 -3.35
N PRO A 294 32.31 -0.42 -3.40
CA PRO A 294 33.04 0.00 -2.20
C PRO A 294 32.19 0.76 -1.17
N LEU A 295 31.10 1.40 -1.60
CA LEU A 295 30.16 2.11 -0.73
C LEU A 295 29.19 1.16 0.01
N CYS A 296 29.15 -0.12 -0.36
CA CYS A 296 28.40 -1.13 0.37
C CYS A 296 29.09 -1.49 1.69
N SER A 297 28.30 -1.67 2.74
CA SER A 297 28.77 -2.27 3.99
C SER A 297 29.00 -3.78 3.85
N ASP A 298 29.55 -4.41 4.89
CA ASP A 298 29.86 -5.85 4.92
C ASP A 298 28.61 -6.76 4.95
N THR A 299 27.42 -6.20 4.83
CA THR A 299 26.14 -6.94 4.73
C THR A 299 25.89 -7.51 3.35
N GLY A 300 26.67 -7.07 2.34
CA GLY A 300 26.63 -7.56 0.97
C GLY A 300 25.80 -6.71 0.03
N CYS A 301 25.59 -7.24 -1.17
CA CYS A 301 24.86 -6.57 -2.24
C CYS A 301 24.11 -7.58 -3.13
N TRP A 302 23.10 -7.09 -3.84
CA TRP A 302 22.28 -7.88 -4.77
C TRP A 302 22.85 -7.95 -6.20
N GLY A 303 23.85 -7.10 -6.50
CA GLY A 303 24.43 -6.92 -7.82
C GLY A 303 25.50 -5.81 -7.82
N PRO A 304 25.96 -5.38 -9.01
CA PRO A 304 26.91 -4.29 -9.14
C PRO A 304 26.27 -2.93 -8.84
N GLY A 305 27.07 -1.98 -8.39
CA GLY A 305 26.68 -0.57 -8.21
C GLY A 305 26.25 -0.20 -6.79
N PRO A 306 26.31 1.09 -6.45
CA PRO A 306 26.01 1.60 -5.10
C PRO A 306 24.52 1.57 -4.75
N ASP A 307 23.65 1.32 -5.72
CA ASP A 307 22.21 1.16 -5.54
C ASP A 307 21.79 -0.27 -5.19
N GLN A 308 22.71 -1.25 -5.28
CA GLN A 308 22.43 -2.67 -5.01
C GLN A 308 22.88 -3.14 -3.63
N CYS A 309 23.39 -2.24 -2.78
CA CYS A 309 23.84 -2.59 -1.43
C CYS A 309 22.67 -2.99 -0.52
N LEU A 310 22.88 -3.96 0.38
CA LEU A 310 21.92 -4.27 1.44
C LEU A 310 21.86 -3.16 2.49
N SER A 311 23.01 -2.57 2.81
CA SER A 311 23.13 -1.35 3.60
C SER A 311 24.38 -0.58 3.18
N CYS A 312 24.29 0.75 3.25
CA CYS A 312 25.39 1.65 2.92
C CYS A 312 26.42 1.68 4.04
N ARG A 313 27.70 1.87 3.67
CA ARG A 313 28.80 2.05 4.61
C ARG A 313 28.79 3.43 5.27
N HIS A 314 28.46 4.45 4.50
CA HIS A 314 28.48 5.86 4.91
C HIS A 314 27.06 6.42 4.97
N PHE A 315 26.56 6.96 3.86
CA PHE A 315 25.22 7.52 3.77
C PHE A 315 24.41 6.91 2.62
N SER A 316 23.09 7.07 2.68
CA SER A 316 22.18 6.72 1.59
C SER A 316 21.42 7.96 1.12
N ARG A 317 21.43 8.20 -0.19
CA ARG A 317 20.55 9.15 -0.86
C ARG A 317 19.48 8.36 -1.61
N GLY A 318 18.26 8.35 -1.06
CA GLY A 318 17.19 7.49 -1.57
C GLY A 318 17.57 6.00 -1.51
N ARG A 319 17.82 5.39 -2.66
CA ARG A 319 18.22 3.97 -2.80
C ARG A 319 19.69 3.76 -3.12
N THR A 320 20.46 4.84 -3.24
CA THR A 320 21.86 4.77 -3.67
C THR A 320 22.77 5.14 -2.50
N CYS A 321 23.81 4.33 -2.28
CA CYS A 321 24.83 4.65 -1.31
C CYS A 321 25.74 5.75 -1.82
N VAL A 322 26.07 6.69 -0.93
CA VAL A 322 26.92 7.85 -1.22
C VAL A 322 27.92 8.05 -0.09
N ASP A 323 29.07 8.62 -0.42
CA ASP A 323 30.16 8.84 0.54
C ASP A 323 29.85 9.97 1.53
N THR A 324 29.24 11.06 1.02
CA THR A 324 28.85 12.24 1.79
C THR A 324 27.50 12.79 1.33
N CYS A 325 26.75 13.40 2.25
CA CYS A 325 25.57 14.21 1.89
C CYS A 325 26.00 15.61 1.41
N ASN A 326 25.11 16.29 0.69
CA ASN A 326 25.29 17.64 0.16
C ASN A 326 25.10 18.70 1.25
N LEU A 327 25.95 18.66 2.29
CA LEU A 327 25.82 19.52 3.47
C LEU A 327 26.21 20.98 3.16
N TYR A 328 27.29 21.15 2.41
CA TYR A 328 27.92 22.45 2.13
C TYR A 328 27.90 22.83 0.64
N GLU A 329 27.74 21.83 -0.23
CA GLU A 329 27.83 21.99 -1.69
C GLU A 329 26.75 21.17 -2.37
N GLY A 330 26.42 21.52 -3.62
CA GLY A 330 25.42 20.83 -4.44
C GLY A 330 24.16 21.68 -4.70
N ASP A 331 23.47 21.35 -5.79
CA ASP A 331 22.28 22.09 -6.25
C ASP A 331 21.11 21.96 -5.26
N ILE A 332 21.00 20.80 -4.60
CA ILE A 332 20.04 20.52 -3.55
C ILE A 332 20.84 20.27 -2.27
N ARG A 333 20.66 21.17 -1.30
CA ARG A 333 21.28 21.06 0.02
C ARG A 333 20.55 20.01 0.84
N GLU A 334 21.33 19.26 1.60
CA GLU A 334 20.86 18.14 2.39
C GLU A 334 21.31 18.30 3.84
N TYR A 335 20.63 17.61 4.75
CA TYR A 335 21.11 17.33 6.09
C TYR A 335 21.18 15.81 6.30
N ALA A 336 22.04 15.38 7.22
CA ALA A 336 22.16 13.98 7.57
C ALA A 336 21.21 13.63 8.73
N ASN A 337 20.22 12.77 8.47
CA ASN A 337 19.40 12.15 9.51
C ASN A 337 19.95 10.73 9.80
N GLY A 338 20.90 10.63 10.73
CA GLY A 338 21.66 9.41 10.93
C GLY A 338 22.52 9.09 9.71
N SER A 339 22.25 7.96 9.05
CA SER A 339 22.96 7.53 7.82
C SER A 339 22.17 7.85 6.53
N VAL A 340 21.14 8.68 6.59
CA VAL A 340 20.29 9.02 5.43
C VAL A 340 20.45 10.50 5.10
N CYS A 341 20.76 10.81 3.84
CA CYS A 341 20.75 12.17 3.33
C CYS A 341 19.31 12.57 3.02
N VAL A 342 18.87 13.70 3.58
CA VAL A 342 17.52 14.22 3.40
C VAL A 342 17.61 15.65 2.91
N ASP A 343 16.86 15.95 1.85
CA ASP A 343 16.80 17.26 1.23
C ASP A 343 16.32 18.31 2.25
N CYS A 344 16.94 19.50 2.21
CA CYS A 344 16.43 20.67 2.92
C CYS A 344 15.08 21.09 2.34
N ASP A 345 14.28 21.79 3.16
CA ASP A 345 13.05 22.42 2.66
C ASP A 345 13.39 23.43 1.57
N ALA A 346 12.58 23.51 0.51
CA ALA A 346 12.78 24.43 -0.60
C ALA A 346 12.74 25.91 -0.18
N GLN A 347 12.24 26.21 1.01
CA GLN A 347 12.24 27.55 1.60
C GLN A 347 13.57 27.93 2.28
N CYS A 348 14.49 26.98 2.48
CA CYS A 348 15.79 27.27 3.09
C CYS A 348 16.68 28.05 2.11
N GLU A 349 17.18 29.21 2.55
CA GLU A 349 18.12 30.01 1.77
C GLU A 349 19.49 29.32 1.75
N LEU A 350 20.11 29.26 0.56
CA LEU A 350 21.42 28.63 0.39
C LEU A 350 22.46 29.42 1.18
N ALA A 351 23.25 28.71 1.97
CA ALA A 351 24.33 29.29 2.75
C ALA A 351 25.61 29.28 1.91
N ASP A 352 26.22 30.46 1.75
CA ASP A 352 27.42 30.66 0.92
C ASP A 352 28.75 30.49 1.69
N ASP A 353 28.73 30.50 3.02
CA ASP A 353 29.94 30.54 3.88
C ASP A 353 30.20 29.23 4.66
N ASP A 354 30.28 28.07 3.98
CA ASP A 354 30.53 26.74 4.60
C ASP A 354 29.62 26.41 5.80
N SER A 355 28.47 27.07 5.87
CA SER A 355 27.48 26.87 6.93
C SER A 355 26.38 25.94 6.45
N LEU A 356 25.81 25.19 7.39
CA LEU A 356 24.75 24.24 7.09
C LEU A 356 23.48 25.01 6.70
N THR A 357 22.94 24.68 5.53
CA THR A 357 21.68 25.26 5.03
C THR A 357 20.49 24.87 5.88
N CYS A 358 20.48 23.65 6.42
CA CYS A 358 19.45 23.18 7.34
C CYS A 358 20.02 22.13 8.31
N ASN A 359 19.43 22.04 9.51
CA ASN A 359 19.87 21.12 10.57
C ASN A 359 18.89 19.96 10.81
N GLY A 360 17.90 19.78 9.92
CA GLY A 360 16.82 18.81 10.11
C GLY A 360 15.83 19.18 11.22
N PRO A 361 14.82 18.33 11.48
CA PRO A 361 13.88 18.54 12.56
C PRO A 361 14.60 18.43 13.91
N VAL A 362 14.60 19.53 14.68
CA VAL A 362 15.13 19.54 16.05
C VAL A 362 14.22 18.65 16.89
N SER A 363 14.72 17.50 17.37
CA SER A 363 14.03 16.72 18.38
C SER A 363 13.99 17.55 19.67
N PHE A 364 12.86 18.19 19.96
CA PHE A 364 12.60 18.72 21.29
C PHE A 364 12.52 17.52 22.25
N SER A 365 13.62 17.21 22.93
CA SER A 365 13.54 16.48 24.19
C SER A 365 12.79 17.39 25.16
N ILE A 366 11.50 17.14 25.36
CA ILE A 366 10.75 17.78 26.43
C ILE A 366 11.51 17.44 27.72
N ASP A 367 12.00 18.46 28.42
CA ASP A 367 12.64 18.30 29.72
C ASP A 367 11.75 17.42 30.61
N ASN A 368 12.35 16.43 31.29
CA ASN A 368 11.62 15.54 32.19
C ASN A 368 10.80 16.28 33.27
N ASN A 369 11.11 17.56 33.52
CA ASN A 369 10.32 18.43 34.39
C ASN A 369 8.96 18.85 33.79
N ILE A 370 8.87 19.06 32.47
CA ILE A 370 7.61 19.42 31.80
C ILE A 370 6.71 18.19 31.68
N GLN A 371 7.28 17.00 31.45
CA GLN A 371 6.54 15.74 31.47
C GLN A 371 5.93 15.47 32.86
N ALA A 372 6.66 15.76 33.93
CA ALA A 372 6.16 15.64 35.30
C ALA A 372 5.07 16.67 35.64
N GLU A 373 5.15 17.90 35.12
CA GLU A 373 4.08 18.90 35.28
C GLU A 373 2.80 18.51 34.50
N ILE A 374 2.93 17.92 33.31
CA ILE A 374 1.80 17.41 32.52
C ILE A 374 1.14 16.22 33.23
N GLU A 375 1.92 15.29 33.79
CA GLU A 375 1.39 14.14 34.55
C GLU A 375 0.75 14.57 35.89
N ALA A 376 1.30 15.58 36.56
CA ALA A 376 0.71 16.15 37.78
C ALA A 376 -0.62 16.88 37.50
N LEU A 377 -0.74 17.59 36.37
CA LEU A 377 -1.99 18.22 35.93
C LEU A 377 -3.08 17.20 35.56
N MET A 378 -2.70 16.02 35.07
CA MET A 378 -3.65 14.93 34.82
C MET A 378 -4.14 14.25 36.10
N TYR A 379 -3.33 14.21 37.17
CA TYR A 379 -3.70 13.56 38.44
C TYR A 379 -4.66 14.41 39.29
N VAL A 380 -4.54 15.74 39.27
CA VAL A 380 -5.42 16.64 40.04
C VAL A 380 -6.87 16.63 39.52
N ASN A 381 -7.08 16.39 38.23
CA ASN A 381 -8.42 16.32 37.64
C ASN A 381 -9.19 15.02 37.96
N HIS A 382 -8.54 14.00 38.51
CA HIS A 382 -9.19 12.75 38.92
C HIS A 382 -9.66 12.72 40.37
N LEU A 383 -9.30 13.71 41.20
CA LEU A 383 -9.62 13.75 42.64
C LEU A 383 -10.75 14.71 43.02
N ASN A 384 -11.39 15.39 42.05
CA ASN A 384 -12.55 16.27 42.28
C ASN A 384 -13.86 15.70 41.70
N VAL A 385 -13.94 14.38 41.53
CA VAL A 385 -15.18 13.66 41.23
C VAL A 385 -15.38 12.59 42.29
N ASP A 386 -15.73 13.03 43.50
CA ASP A 386 -16.42 12.24 44.51
C ASP A 386 -17.55 13.09 45.12
#